data_AF-A0A1I7JVL7-F1
#
_entry.id   AF-A0A1I7JVL7-F1
#
_cell.length_a   1.000
_cell.length_b   1.000
_cell.length_c   1.000
_cell.angle_alpha   90.00
_cell.angle_beta   90.00
_cell.angle_gamma   90.00
#
_symmetry.space_group_name_H-M   'P 1'
#
loop_
_entity.id
_entity.type
_entity.pdbx_description
1 polymer ?
#
loop_
_entity_poly.entity_id
_entity_poly.type
_entity_poly.pdbx_seq_one_letter_code
_entity_poly.pdbx_strand_id
1 'polypeptide(L)' 'LCSSCGSIKRDLKLKDRTYKCSCGLSINRDYNASINLSRYELAI' A
#
# COMPACT_ATOMS: atom_id res chain seq x y z
N LEU A 1 0.90 2.05 -3.38
CA LEU A 1 0.51 0.75 -3.97
C LEU A 1 -0.38 0.01 -2.98
N CYS A 2 -1.51 -0.55 -3.41
CA CYS A 2 -2.34 -1.42 -2.58
C CYS A 2 -1.73 -2.82 -2.58
N SER A 3 -1.45 -3.38 -1.40
CA SER A 3 -0.90 -4.73 -1.29
C SER A 3 -1.91 -5.83 -1.65
N SER A 4 -3.19 -5.51 -1.76
CA SER A 4 -4.23 -6.49 -2.15
C SER A 4 -4.49 -6.50 -3.66
N CYS A 5 -4.57 -5.34 -4.31
CA CYS A 5 -5.01 -5.25 -5.71
C CYS A 5 -4.04 -4.49 -6.64
N GLY A 6 -2.92 -3.98 -6.13
CA GLY A 6 -1.93 -3.27 -6.95
C GLY A 6 -2.32 -1.85 -7.38
N SER A 7 -3.47 -1.31 -6.97
CA SER A 7 -3.84 0.08 -7.31
C SER A 7 -2.87 1.11 -6.70
N ILE A 8 -2.58 2.16 -7.44
CA ILE A 8 -1.72 3.26 -6.98
C ILE A 8 -2.59 4.39 -6.45
N LYS A 9 -2.44 4.68 -5.16
CA LYS A 9 -3.10 5.82 -4.50
C LYS A 9 -2.17 7.03 -4.54
N ARG A 10 -2.43 7.99 -5.44
CA ARG A 10 -1.56 9.14 -5.72
C ARG A 10 -1.61 10.24 -4.66
N ASP A 11 -2.70 10.32 -3.91
CA ASP A 11 -3.01 11.35 -2.92
C ASP A 11 -2.71 10.92 -1.47
N LEU A 12 -2.04 9.77 -1.28
CA LEU A 12 -1.71 9.21 0.04
C LEU A 12 -0.66 10.08 0.75
N LYS A 13 -1.01 10.62 1.93
CA LYS A 13 -0.13 11.50 2.72
C LYS A 13 0.46 10.79 3.94
N LEU A 14 1.54 11.36 4.48
CA LEU A 14 2.18 10.83 5.70
C LEU A 14 1.26 10.91 6.95
N LYS A 15 0.31 11.84 6.96
CA LYS A 15 -0.70 11.95 8.02
C LYS A 15 -1.76 10.85 7.95
N ASP A 16 -1.91 10.19 6.80
CA ASP A 16 -2.88 9.11 6.62
C ASP A 16 -2.30 7.82 7.23
N ARG A 17 -2.60 7.59 8.52
CA ARG A 17 -2.12 6.41 9.26
C ARG A 17 -2.78 5.11 8.79
N THR A 18 -3.99 5.21 8.22
CA THR A 18 -4.74 4.09 7.64
C THR A 18 -4.77 4.20 6.12
N TYR A 19 -4.29 3.17 5.45
CA TYR A 19 -4.42 3.00 4.00
C TYR A 19 -5.79 2.41 3.68
N LYS A 20 -6.62 3.17 2.95
CA LYS A 20 -7.93 2.72 2.42
C LYS A 20 -7.88 2.65 0.91
N CYS A 21 -8.25 1.49 0.36
CA CYS A 21 -8.35 1.21 -1.08
C CYS A 21 -9.79 0.96 -1.51
N SER A 22 -10.11 1.22 -2.78
CA SER A 22 -11.41 0.89 -3.38
C SER A 22 -11.69 -0.62 -3.45
N CYS A 23 -10.67 -1.49 -3.35
CA CYS A 23 -10.87 -2.94 -3.28
C CYS A 23 -11.35 -3.44 -1.90
N GLY A 24 -11.56 -2.53 -0.93
CA GLY A 24 -11.98 -2.88 0.43
C GLY A 24 -10.84 -3.04 1.44
N LEU A 25 -9.57 -3.01 1.02
CA LEU A 25 -8.44 -3.05 1.94
C LEU A 25 -8.41 -1.80 2.83
N SER A 26 -8.41 -2.00 4.15
CA SER A 26 -8.28 -0.95 5.16
C SER A 26 -7.35 -1.39 6.29
N ILE A 27 -6.06 -1.08 6.18
CA ILE A 27 -5.02 -1.47 7.15
C ILE A 27 -4.08 -0.30 7.46
N ASN A 28 -3.20 -0.44 8.45
CA ASN A 28 -2.16 0.56 8.70
C ASN A 28 -1.31 0.79 7.43
N ARG A 29 -1.03 2.04 7.10
CA ARG A 29 -0.30 2.42 5.88
C ARG A 29 1.11 1.83 5.85
N ASP A 30 1.83 1.88 6.97
CA ASP A 30 3.20 1.41 7.06
C ASP A 30 3.26 -0.12 6.92
N TYR A 31 2.24 -0.83 7.43
CA TYR A 31 2.08 -2.26 7.20
C TYR A 31 1.72 -2.60 5.74
N ASN A 32 0.85 -1.83 5.08
CA ASN A 32 0.61 -1.98 3.65
C ASN A 32 1.90 -1.78 2.83
N ALA A 33 2.73 -0.80 3.21
CA ALA A 33 4.01 -0.55 2.57
C ALA A 33 5.00 -1.71 2.78
N SER A 34 5.11 -2.27 3.98
CA SER A 34 6.02 -3.40 4.26
C SER A 34 5.68 -4.65 3.45
N ILE A 35 4.39 -4.94 3.26
CA ILE A 35 3.95 -6.05 2.37
C ILE A 35 4.37 -5.80 0.93
N ASN A 36 4.28 -4.55 0.44
CA ASN A 36 4.73 -4.24 -0.91
C ASN A 36 6.25 -4.42 -1.04
N LEU A 37 7.02 -3.96 -0.04
CA LEU A 37 8.48 -4.14 -0.01
C LEU A 37 8.88 -5.61 0.06
N SER A 38 8.16 -6.44 0.82
CA SER A 38 8.43 -7.88 0.92
C SER A 38 8.15 -8.65 -0.37
N ARG A 39 7.38 -8.06 -1.30
CA ARG A 39 7.05 -8.62 -2.62
C ARG A 39 7.80 -7.94 -3.76
N TYR A 40 8.65 -6.97 -3.43
CA TYR A 40 9.40 -6.22 -4.41
C TYR A 40 10.54 -7.12 -4.89
N GLU A 41 10.36 -7.80 -6.02
CA GLU A 41 11.49 -8.42 -6.72
C GLU A 41 12.36 -7.31 -7.28
N LEU A 42 13.65 -7.35 -6.97
CA LEU A 42 14.64 -6.48 -7.60
C LEU A 42 14.64 -6.83 -9.09
N ALA A 43 14.10 -5.95 -9.93
CA ALA A 43 14.34 -6.00 -11.37
C ALA A 43 15.86 -5.84 -11.56
N ILE A 44 16.54 -6.96 -11.83
CA ILE A 44 17.94 -7.01 -12.27
C ILE A 44 17.97 -6.72 -13.77
#